data_AF-A0AAQ3QVA7-F1
#
_entry.id   AF-A0AAQ3QVA7-F1
#
_cell.length_a   1.000
_cell.length_b   1.000
_cell.length_c   1.000
_cell.angle_alpha   90.00
_cell.angle_beta   90.00
_cell.angle_gamma   90.00
#
_symmetry.space_group_name_H-M   'P 1'
#
loop_
_entity.id
_entity.type
_entity.pdbx_description
1 polymer ?
#
loop_
_entity_poly.entity_id
_entity_poly.type
_entity_poly.pdbx_seq_one_letter_code
_entity_poly.pdbx_strand_id
1 'polypeptide(L)'
;MKKKSGNVGSHRTAGDVTSIRRKLFASGLCGKSKVASSVREKLHSWQGTERYILLRGEHGVEFDLALREMIISQDQDALLYPLILDCRKISSTNSISSLSAALRKPDYAGRSLLFLNGETLTVARRVFLGRWLQSMEEEDAVNGSNRVICVTLSGVPAENNCYSLDEDLLHLCANRLLRLPPLRERTEDIPEMIKSIFAVISGQDILNEEALSQQLLGTFQDCMLEGNFDLLLDTITQSSVINGTSTFDVMRFKELIVKMGGSKSDASDTAVRGDDEVKPEGPSGLGSDDFLDAIHGSKEIRKKTGITNIPFEKYVLNLPKD
;
A
#
# COMPACT_ATOMS: atom_id res chain seq x y z
N MET A 1 9.59 11.02 47.29
CA MET A 1 9.55 11.20 45.82
C MET A 1 8.63 10.13 45.23
N LYS A 2 7.44 10.51 44.73
CA LYS A 2 6.50 9.56 44.11
C LYS A 2 6.90 9.37 42.64
N LYS A 3 7.39 8.17 42.29
CA LYS A 3 7.55 7.75 40.89
C LYS A 3 6.15 7.72 40.26
N LYS A 4 5.87 8.63 39.33
CA LYS A 4 4.69 8.53 38.46
C LYS A 4 4.90 7.30 37.57
N SER A 5 4.17 6.23 37.84
CA SER A 5 3.98 5.13 36.90
C SER A 5 3.27 5.69 35.68
N GLY A 6 4.01 5.95 34.61
CA GLY A 6 3.44 6.28 33.31
C GLY A 6 2.58 5.10 32.86
N ASN A 7 1.32 5.37 32.56
CA ASN A 7 0.39 4.38 32.03
C ASN A 7 0.81 4.07 30.58
N VAL A 8 1.70 3.09 30.40
CA VAL A 8 2.18 2.61 29.09
C VAL A 8 1.15 1.64 28.53
N GLY A 9 0.01 2.18 28.10
CA GLY A 9 -1.10 1.42 27.54
C GLY A 9 -1.81 2.18 26.43
N SER A 10 -1.11 3.09 25.74
CA SER A 10 -1.65 3.79 24.59
C SER A 10 -1.65 2.83 23.41
N HIS A 11 -2.78 2.19 23.13
CA HIS A 11 -3.03 1.54 21.84
C HIS A 11 -2.72 2.55 20.74
N ARG A 12 -1.67 2.29 19.96
CA ARG A 12 -1.37 3.10 18.78
C ARG A 12 -2.56 3.01 17.83
N THR A 13 -3.07 4.15 17.43
CA THR A 13 -4.26 4.23 16.57
C THR A 13 -3.86 4.00 15.12
N ALA A 14 -4.81 3.69 14.23
CA ALA A 14 -4.56 3.63 12.79
C ALA A 14 -3.85 4.91 12.25
N GLY A 15 -4.04 6.06 12.91
CA GLY A 15 -3.35 7.31 12.60
C GLY A 15 -1.83 7.27 12.78
N ASP A 16 -1.31 6.41 13.66
CA ASP A 16 0.13 6.27 13.89
C ASP A 16 0.81 5.54 12.74
N VAL A 17 0.19 4.46 12.21
CA VAL A 17 0.71 3.71 11.06
C VAL A 17 0.76 4.60 9.81
N THR A 18 -0.30 5.37 9.53
CA THR A 18 -0.32 6.33 8.42
C THR A 18 0.76 7.40 8.56
N SER A 19 1.07 7.81 9.79
CA SER A 19 2.12 8.80 10.07
C SER A 19 3.53 8.22 9.91
N ILE A 20 3.74 6.97 10.32
CA ILE A 20 5.00 6.24 10.11
C ILE A 20 5.25 6.06 8.61
N ARG A 21 4.26 5.55 7.89
CA ARG A 21 4.24 5.47 6.43
C ARG A 21 4.69 6.79 5.82
N ARG A 22 4.01 7.89 6.12
CA ARG A 22 4.36 9.21 5.57
C ARG A 22 5.84 9.60 5.78
N LYS A 23 6.42 9.31 6.94
CA LYS A 23 7.81 9.65 7.26
C LYS A 23 8.79 8.74 6.51
N LEU A 24 8.53 7.44 6.47
CA LEU A 24 9.33 6.48 5.69
C LEU A 24 9.32 6.83 4.20
N PHE A 25 8.18 7.33 3.74
CA PHE A 25 7.88 7.50 2.33
C PHE A 25 8.27 8.87 1.78
N ALA A 26 9.00 9.68 2.55
CA ALA A 26 9.58 10.92 2.06
C ALA A 26 10.67 10.65 0.99
N SER A 27 11.28 9.47 1.02
CA SER A 27 12.39 9.08 0.13
C SER A 27 12.00 8.14 -1.01
N GLY A 28 10.71 7.89 -1.25
CA GLY A 28 10.26 7.00 -2.33
C GLY A 28 10.40 5.51 -2.01
N LEU A 29 10.64 4.68 -3.04
CA LEU A 29 10.74 3.21 -2.90
C LEU A 29 11.99 2.83 -2.10
N CYS A 30 11.81 2.14 -0.97
CA CYS A 30 12.90 1.75 -0.08
C CYS A 30 13.83 0.70 -0.71
N GLY A 31 15.01 0.48 -0.14
CA GLY A 31 15.94 -0.60 -0.50
C GLY A 31 16.98 -0.25 -1.57
N LYS A 32 18.04 -1.04 -1.66
CA LYS A 32 19.22 -0.87 -2.54
C LYS A 32 19.52 -2.06 -3.43
N SER A 33 18.74 -3.14 -3.33
CA SER A 33 18.89 -4.34 -4.16
C SER A 33 18.90 -3.99 -5.64
N LYS A 34 19.52 -4.85 -6.45
CA LYS A 34 19.50 -4.71 -7.92
C LYS A 34 18.06 -4.70 -8.45
N VAL A 35 17.17 -5.48 -7.82
CA VAL A 35 15.76 -5.57 -8.20
C VAL A 35 15.04 -4.24 -7.94
N ALA A 36 15.16 -3.68 -6.72
CA ALA A 36 14.57 -2.38 -6.39
C ALA A 36 15.15 -1.25 -7.26
N SER A 37 16.44 -1.30 -7.56
CA SER A 37 17.09 -0.32 -8.43
C SER A 37 16.59 -0.40 -9.88
N SER A 38 16.39 -1.59 -10.44
CA SER A 38 15.78 -1.76 -11.76
C SER A 38 14.34 -1.24 -11.82
N VAL A 39 13.56 -1.44 -10.75
CA VAL A 39 12.20 -0.87 -10.63
C VAL A 39 12.27 0.66 -10.62
N ARG A 40 13.14 1.26 -9.80
CA ARG A 40 13.34 2.72 -9.76
C ARG A 40 13.76 3.26 -11.13
N GLU A 41 14.74 2.64 -11.79
CA GLU A 41 15.17 3.04 -13.14
C GLU A 41 14.02 3.03 -14.16
N LYS A 42 13.17 1.99 -14.14
CA LYS A 42 11.98 1.94 -14.99
C LYS A 42 10.99 3.05 -14.67
N LEU A 43 10.66 3.24 -13.39
CA LEU A 43 9.77 4.32 -12.94
C LEU A 43 10.33 5.68 -13.37
N HIS A 44 11.65 5.88 -13.29
CA HIS A 44 12.33 7.08 -13.76
C HIS A 44 12.26 7.26 -15.28
N SER A 45 12.46 6.19 -16.05
CA SER A 45 12.40 6.26 -17.52
C SER A 45 11.02 6.65 -18.06
N TRP A 46 9.95 6.44 -17.28
CA TRP A 46 8.58 6.78 -17.65
C TRP A 46 8.15 8.17 -17.20
N GLN A 47 9.06 8.90 -16.55
CA GLN A 47 8.79 10.25 -16.09
C GLN A 47 8.69 11.19 -17.30
N GLY A 48 7.51 11.78 -17.49
CA GLY A 48 7.27 12.83 -18.46
C GLY A 48 6.71 12.31 -19.79
N THR A 49 6.85 11.02 -20.04
CA THR A 49 6.60 10.40 -21.34
C THR A 49 5.35 9.54 -21.36
N GLU A 50 5.03 8.88 -20.24
CA GLU A 50 4.01 7.85 -20.21
C GLU A 50 2.75 8.34 -19.49
N ARG A 51 1.62 8.21 -20.18
CA ARG A 51 0.33 8.67 -19.68
C ARG A 51 -0.42 7.58 -18.91
N TYR A 52 -0.40 6.36 -19.42
CA TYR A 52 -1.10 5.21 -18.89
C TYR A 52 -0.10 4.17 -18.42
N ILE A 53 -0.13 3.88 -17.13
CA ILE A 53 0.83 2.96 -16.50
C ILE A 53 0.05 1.96 -15.67
N LEU A 54 0.29 0.69 -15.92
CA LEU A 54 -0.23 -0.41 -15.12
C LEU A 54 0.88 -0.90 -14.18
N LEU A 55 0.70 -0.65 -12.89
CA LEU A 55 1.48 -1.29 -11.83
C LEU A 55 0.80 -2.59 -11.43
N ARG A 56 1.59 -3.65 -11.35
CA ARG A 56 1.13 -4.98 -10.97
C ARG A 56 1.99 -5.53 -9.85
N GLY A 57 1.39 -6.24 -8.92
CA GLY A 57 2.12 -6.93 -7.87
C GLY A 57 1.17 -7.44 -6.80
N GLU A 58 1.73 -7.98 -5.73
CA GLU A 58 0.93 -8.58 -4.66
C GLU A 58 0.42 -7.54 -3.66
N HIS A 59 -0.41 -7.97 -2.73
CA HIS A 59 -0.78 -7.13 -1.59
C HIS A 59 0.48 -6.69 -0.82
N GLY A 60 0.57 -5.39 -0.51
CA GLY A 60 1.65 -4.85 0.31
C GLY A 60 3.00 -4.64 -0.39
N VAL A 61 3.08 -4.66 -1.73
CA VAL A 61 4.34 -4.38 -2.48
C VAL A 61 4.62 -2.88 -2.68
N GLU A 62 4.06 -2.02 -1.83
CA GLU A 62 4.39 -0.59 -1.79
C GLU A 62 3.99 0.19 -3.07
N PHE A 63 2.82 -0.07 -3.66
CA PHE A 63 2.33 0.68 -4.83
C PHE A 63 2.29 2.20 -4.62
N ASP A 64 1.98 2.63 -3.40
CA ASP A 64 1.98 4.03 -3.01
C ASP A 64 3.39 4.64 -3.03
N LEU A 65 4.42 3.86 -2.73
CA LEU A 65 5.82 4.29 -2.85
C LEU A 65 6.27 4.37 -4.30
N ALA A 66 5.97 3.35 -5.10
CA ALA A 66 6.28 3.38 -6.52
C ALA A 66 5.65 4.61 -7.19
N LEU A 67 4.39 4.93 -6.84
CA LEU A 67 3.71 6.12 -7.31
C LEU A 67 4.39 7.42 -6.87
N ARG A 68 4.82 7.50 -5.60
CA ARG A 68 5.55 8.66 -5.10
C ARG A 68 6.88 8.85 -5.82
N GLU A 69 7.63 7.78 -6.05
CA GLU A 69 8.87 7.80 -6.83
C GLU A 69 8.63 8.41 -8.22
N MET A 70 7.50 8.09 -8.85
CA MET A 70 7.13 8.65 -10.15
C MET A 70 6.75 10.12 -10.12
N ILE A 71 6.17 10.60 -9.02
CA ILE A 71 5.61 11.96 -8.91
C ILE A 71 6.64 12.94 -8.35
N ILE A 72 7.35 12.57 -7.28
CA ILE A 72 8.31 13.44 -6.55
C ILE A 72 9.43 13.93 -7.48
N SER A 73 9.85 13.10 -8.42
CA SER A 73 10.91 13.41 -9.38
C SER A 73 10.53 14.44 -10.45
N GLN A 74 9.24 14.71 -10.65
CA GLN A 74 8.78 15.53 -11.76
C GLN A 74 8.62 17.00 -11.40
N ASP A 75 8.31 17.25 -10.13
CA ASP A 75 7.86 18.57 -9.72
C ASP A 75 8.20 18.76 -8.24
N GLN A 76 9.33 19.39 -7.96
CA GLN A 76 9.72 19.73 -6.59
C GLN A 76 8.76 20.77 -5.97
N ASP A 77 7.99 21.48 -6.80
CA ASP A 77 7.08 22.55 -6.37
C ASP A 77 5.61 22.12 -6.32
N ALA A 78 5.19 21.09 -7.08
CA ALA A 78 3.84 20.57 -6.98
C ALA A 78 3.68 19.53 -5.86
N LEU A 79 3.24 20.01 -4.70
CA LEU A 79 2.53 19.25 -3.66
C LEU A 79 1.23 18.59 -4.15
N LEU A 80 1.05 18.38 -5.46
CA LEU A 80 -0.11 17.76 -6.06
C LEU A 80 -0.02 16.26 -5.86
N TYR A 81 -0.42 15.83 -4.67
CA TYR A 81 -0.65 14.43 -4.37
C TYR A 81 -1.58 13.83 -5.44
N PRO A 82 -1.28 12.61 -5.88
CA PRO A 82 -2.15 11.92 -6.82
C PRO A 82 -3.53 11.77 -6.20
N LEU A 83 -4.56 11.92 -7.02
CA LEU A 83 -5.90 11.54 -6.64
C LEU A 83 -5.94 10.02 -6.55
N ILE A 84 -6.41 9.45 -5.44
CA ILE A 84 -6.46 8.00 -5.26
C ILE A 84 -7.91 7.56 -5.27
N LEU A 85 -8.27 6.78 -6.27
CA LEU A 85 -9.54 6.07 -6.34
C LEU A 85 -9.34 4.62 -5.89
N ASP A 86 -9.67 4.33 -4.63
CA ASP A 86 -9.68 2.96 -4.12
C ASP A 86 -10.98 2.26 -4.51
N CYS A 87 -10.93 1.45 -5.57
CA CYS A 87 -12.11 0.77 -6.12
C CYS A 87 -12.72 -0.23 -5.14
N ARG A 88 -11.98 -0.68 -4.12
CA ARG A 88 -12.49 -1.55 -3.05
C ARG A 88 -13.48 -0.83 -2.14
N LYS A 89 -13.32 0.50 -2.01
CA LYS A 89 -14.19 1.34 -1.17
C LYS A 89 -15.43 1.83 -1.91
N ILE A 90 -15.50 1.60 -3.22
CA ILE A 90 -16.66 1.92 -4.03
C ILE A 90 -17.68 0.79 -3.82
N SER A 91 -18.51 0.92 -2.77
CA SER A 91 -19.62 0.01 -2.49
C SER A 91 -20.43 -0.26 -3.76
N SER A 92 -20.95 -1.48 -3.95
CA SER A 92 -21.86 -1.82 -5.07
C SER A 92 -23.09 -0.90 -5.13
N THR A 93 -23.45 -0.26 -4.01
CA THR A 93 -24.60 0.65 -3.91
C THR A 93 -24.36 2.04 -4.50
N ASN A 94 -23.10 2.49 -4.64
CA ASN A 94 -22.83 3.84 -5.13
C ASN A 94 -23.27 3.99 -6.60
N SER A 95 -24.06 5.01 -6.88
CA SER A 95 -24.48 5.29 -8.25
C SER A 95 -23.29 5.66 -9.15
N ILE A 96 -23.38 5.34 -10.44
CA ILE A 96 -22.39 5.76 -11.45
C ILE A 96 -22.31 7.30 -11.50
N SER A 97 -23.41 7.99 -11.23
CA SER A 97 -23.46 9.45 -11.10
C SER A 97 -22.55 9.96 -9.98
N SER A 98 -22.54 9.32 -8.81
CA SER A 98 -21.68 9.71 -7.69
C SER A 98 -20.20 9.53 -8.05
N LEU A 99 -19.85 8.44 -8.74
CA LEU A 99 -18.49 8.24 -9.28
C LEU A 99 -18.13 9.29 -10.34
N SER A 100 -19.03 9.58 -11.27
CA SER A 100 -18.81 10.60 -12.30
C SER A 100 -18.61 12.00 -11.70
N ALA A 101 -19.45 12.39 -10.74
CA ALA A 101 -19.32 13.67 -10.05
C ALA A 101 -18.00 13.76 -9.27
N ALA A 102 -17.56 12.64 -8.68
CA ALA A 102 -16.29 12.56 -7.97
C ALA A 102 -15.07 12.60 -8.90
N LEU A 103 -15.19 12.23 -10.18
CA LEU A 103 -14.10 12.29 -11.16
C LEU A 103 -14.06 13.61 -11.95
N ARG A 104 -15.20 14.30 -12.07
CA ARG A 104 -15.32 15.56 -12.83
C ARG A 104 -15.04 16.82 -12.02
N LYS A 105 -14.59 16.75 -10.75
CA LYS A 105 -14.35 17.99 -10.00
C LYS A 105 -13.16 18.76 -10.62
N PRO A 106 -13.27 20.09 -10.78
CA PRO A 106 -12.28 20.91 -11.46
C PRO A 106 -10.91 20.91 -10.76
N ASP A 107 -10.86 20.60 -9.46
CA ASP A 107 -9.63 20.50 -8.67
C ASP A 107 -8.69 19.34 -9.10
N TYR A 108 -9.10 18.52 -10.08
CA TYR A 108 -8.33 17.38 -10.59
C TYR A 108 -7.54 17.68 -11.86
N ALA A 109 -7.77 18.82 -12.52
CA ALA A 109 -6.99 19.20 -13.69
C ALA A 109 -5.50 19.34 -13.31
N GLY A 110 -4.64 18.62 -14.02
CA GLY A 110 -3.19 18.59 -13.80
C GLY A 110 -2.71 17.68 -12.68
N ARG A 111 -3.57 16.77 -12.17
CA ARG A 111 -3.16 15.77 -11.16
C ARG A 111 -3.02 14.38 -11.78
N SER A 112 -2.04 13.63 -11.27
CA SER A 112 -1.99 12.18 -11.52
C SER A 112 -3.15 11.49 -10.82
N LEU A 113 -3.83 10.58 -11.50
CA LEU A 113 -4.89 9.74 -10.95
C LEU A 113 -4.37 8.31 -10.76
N LEU A 114 -4.53 7.80 -9.55
CA LEU A 114 -4.25 6.42 -9.18
C LEU A 114 -5.54 5.63 -9.04
N PHE A 115 -5.68 4.56 -9.81
CA PHE A 115 -6.73 3.56 -9.68
C PHE A 115 -6.19 2.36 -8.89
N LEU A 116 -6.77 2.09 -7.73
CA LEU A 116 -6.45 0.88 -6.98
C LEU A 116 -7.51 -0.20 -7.20
N ASN A 117 -7.07 -1.37 -7.66
CA ASN A 117 -7.83 -2.61 -7.71
C ASN A 117 -9.13 -2.54 -8.53
N GLY A 118 -9.02 -2.17 -9.81
CA GLY A 118 -10.18 -2.06 -10.72
C GLY A 118 -10.98 -3.37 -10.90
N GLU A 119 -10.42 -4.51 -10.49
CA GLU A 119 -11.06 -5.82 -10.54
C GLU A 119 -12.28 -5.95 -9.62
N THR A 120 -12.34 -5.15 -8.55
CA THR A 120 -13.49 -5.16 -7.63
C THR A 120 -14.69 -4.37 -8.15
N LEU A 121 -14.56 -3.72 -9.31
CA LEU A 121 -15.64 -2.94 -9.90
C LEU A 121 -16.63 -3.84 -10.63
N THR A 122 -17.91 -3.45 -10.58
CA THR A 122 -18.93 -4.04 -11.43
C THR A 122 -18.64 -3.72 -12.90
N VAL A 123 -19.12 -4.58 -13.81
CA VAL A 123 -18.97 -4.40 -15.27
C VAL A 123 -19.36 -3.00 -15.72
N ALA A 124 -20.54 -2.51 -15.28
CA ALA A 124 -21.03 -1.18 -15.65
C ALA A 124 -20.08 -0.04 -15.23
N ARG A 125 -19.42 -0.16 -14.07
CA ARG A 125 -18.44 0.82 -13.61
C ARG A 125 -17.12 0.72 -14.35
N ARG A 126 -16.68 -0.49 -14.72
CA ARG A 126 -15.50 -0.67 -15.58
C ARG A 126 -15.71 -0.03 -16.94
N VAL A 127 -16.87 -0.27 -17.57
CA VAL A 127 -17.25 0.37 -18.85
C VAL A 127 -17.31 1.89 -18.71
N PHE A 128 -17.94 2.40 -17.65
CA PHE A 128 -17.97 3.84 -17.38
C PHE A 128 -16.56 4.43 -17.26
N LEU A 129 -15.68 3.79 -16.49
CA LEU A 129 -14.31 4.24 -16.31
C LEU A 129 -13.50 4.17 -17.60
N GLY A 130 -13.63 3.10 -18.39
CA GLY A 130 -12.99 3.00 -19.70
C GLY A 130 -13.38 4.16 -20.61
N ARG A 131 -14.69 4.45 -20.73
CA ARG A 131 -15.19 5.60 -21.51
C ARG A 131 -14.71 6.94 -20.96
N TRP A 132 -14.68 7.08 -19.64
CA TRP A 132 -14.18 8.31 -19.02
C TRP A 132 -12.69 8.53 -19.31
N LEU A 133 -11.86 7.48 -19.21
CA LEU A 133 -10.45 7.54 -19.55
C LEU A 133 -10.19 7.86 -21.02
N GLN A 134 -11.01 7.32 -21.92
CA GLN A 134 -10.98 7.66 -23.35
C GLN A 134 -11.36 9.13 -23.59
N SER A 135 -12.41 9.63 -22.91
CA SER A 135 -12.78 11.05 -23.03
C SER A 135 -11.70 11.99 -22.49
N MET A 136 -11.02 11.60 -21.41
CA MET A 136 -9.84 12.32 -20.95
C MET A 136 -8.74 12.30 -21.99
N GLU A 137 -8.58 11.20 -22.72
CA GLU A 137 -7.56 11.07 -23.75
C GLU A 137 -7.67 12.19 -24.78
N GLU A 138 -8.89 12.40 -25.26
CA GLU A 138 -9.29 13.44 -26.21
C GLU A 138 -9.13 14.86 -25.64
N GLU A 139 -9.56 15.11 -24.40
CA GLU A 139 -9.49 16.43 -23.76
C GLU A 139 -8.04 16.85 -23.42
N ASP A 140 -7.22 15.93 -22.90
CA ASP A 140 -5.84 16.21 -22.55
C ASP A 140 -4.90 16.21 -23.75
N ALA A 141 -5.27 15.65 -24.91
CA ALA A 141 -4.53 15.91 -26.14
C ALA A 141 -4.43 17.43 -26.41
N VAL A 142 -5.35 18.22 -25.85
CA VAL A 142 -5.37 19.67 -25.90
C VAL A 142 -4.64 20.31 -24.71
N ASN A 143 -4.72 19.73 -23.49
CA ASN A 143 -4.30 20.38 -22.23
C ASN A 143 -3.15 19.70 -21.46
N GLY A 144 -2.71 18.52 -21.89
CA GLY A 144 -1.38 17.94 -21.67
C GLY A 144 -0.90 17.67 -20.24
N SER A 145 -1.73 17.22 -19.28
CA SER A 145 -1.22 17.08 -17.89
C SER A 145 -1.71 15.91 -17.03
N ASN A 146 -2.77 15.18 -17.38
CA ASN A 146 -3.23 14.10 -16.49
C ASN A 146 -2.58 12.76 -16.81
N ARG A 147 -2.00 12.12 -15.79
CA ARG A 147 -1.54 10.73 -15.84
C ARG A 147 -2.50 9.80 -15.15
N VAL A 148 -2.58 8.59 -15.66
CA VAL A 148 -3.44 7.53 -15.17
C VAL A 148 -2.56 6.34 -14.81
N ILE A 149 -2.53 6.03 -13.52
CA ILE A 149 -1.77 4.91 -12.98
C ILE A 149 -2.78 3.91 -12.44
N CYS A 150 -2.82 2.73 -13.06
CA CYS A 150 -3.70 1.64 -12.70
C CYS A 150 -2.91 0.63 -11.85
N VAL A 151 -3.47 0.15 -10.75
CA VAL A 151 -2.86 -0.85 -9.87
C VAL A 151 -3.73 -2.10 -9.84
N THR A 152 -3.12 -3.23 -10.14
CA THR A 152 -3.72 -4.56 -9.96
C THR A 152 -2.95 -5.35 -8.91
N LEU A 153 -3.70 -5.97 -7.99
CA LEU A 153 -3.19 -6.83 -6.93
C LEU A 153 -3.09 -8.30 -7.35
N SER A 154 -3.66 -8.65 -8.50
CA SER A 154 -3.75 -10.04 -8.90
C SER A 154 -2.41 -10.49 -9.48
N GLY A 155 -1.90 -11.57 -8.90
CA GLY A 155 -0.75 -12.30 -9.40
C GLY A 155 -1.03 -13.02 -10.73
N VAL A 156 -1.97 -12.54 -11.56
CA VAL A 156 -2.45 -13.15 -12.81
C VAL A 156 -1.33 -13.83 -13.59
N PRO A 157 -1.16 -15.15 -13.52
CA PRO A 157 -0.35 -15.81 -14.53
C PRO A 157 -0.95 -15.39 -15.88
N ALA A 158 -0.11 -14.86 -16.77
CA ALA A 158 -0.55 -14.26 -18.04
C ALA A 158 -1.32 -15.24 -18.95
N GLU A 159 -1.46 -16.50 -18.53
CA GLU A 159 -1.80 -17.63 -19.39
C GLU A 159 -3.16 -18.27 -19.07
N ASN A 160 -3.82 -17.99 -17.94
CA ASN A 160 -5.11 -18.63 -17.64
C ASN A 160 -6.12 -17.71 -16.93
N ASN A 161 -7.07 -17.18 -17.71
CA ASN A 161 -8.38 -16.67 -17.27
C ASN A 161 -8.41 -15.56 -16.20
N CYS A 162 -7.79 -14.42 -16.46
CA CYS A 162 -8.09 -13.20 -15.70
C CYS A 162 -8.88 -12.19 -16.53
N TYR A 163 -10.17 -12.50 -16.71
CA TYR A 163 -11.20 -11.54 -17.12
C TYR A 163 -11.65 -10.64 -15.94
N SER A 164 -10.77 -10.34 -14.97
CA SER A 164 -11.13 -9.52 -13.81
C SER A 164 -11.04 -8.02 -14.12
N LEU A 165 -10.19 -7.61 -15.06
CA LEU A 165 -10.25 -6.31 -15.71
C LEU A 165 -10.90 -6.47 -17.08
N ASP A 166 -11.68 -5.48 -17.47
CA ASP A 166 -12.23 -5.39 -18.82
C ASP A 166 -11.05 -5.30 -19.82
N GLU A 167 -11.13 -6.04 -20.92
CA GLU A 167 -10.05 -6.13 -21.91
C GLU A 167 -9.71 -4.73 -22.45
N ASP A 168 -10.73 -3.90 -22.67
CA ASP A 168 -10.57 -2.51 -23.10
C ASP A 168 -9.82 -1.66 -22.06
N LEU A 169 -10.17 -1.78 -20.78
CA LEU A 169 -9.51 -1.03 -19.70
C LEU A 169 -8.07 -1.51 -19.50
N LEU A 170 -7.83 -2.82 -19.65
CA LEU A 170 -6.50 -3.38 -19.63
C LEU A 170 -5.68 -2.83 -20.80
N HIS A 171 -6.20 -2.84 -22.03
CA HIS A 171 -5.50 -2.27 -23.19
C HIS A 171 -5.18 -0.78 -23.02
N LEU A 172 -6.09 0.00 -22.45
CA LEU A 172 -5.84 1.41 -22.14
C LEU A 172 -4.73 1.59 -21.10
N CYS A 173 -4.79 0.86 -19.97
CA CYS A 173 -3.82 1.01 -18.89
C CYS A 173 -2.47 0.32 -19.18
N ALA A 174 -2.43 -0.74 -19.98
CA ALA A 174 -1.28 -1.63 -20.15
C ALA A 174 -0.27 -1.19 -21.22
N ASN A 175 -0.35 0.04 -21.71
CA ASN A 175 0.68 0.63 -22.59
C ASN A 175 2.09 0.51 -21.96
N ARG A 176 2.17 0.67 -20.64
CA ARG A 176 3.35 0.36 -19.83
C ARG A 176 2.98 -0.48 -18.64
N LEU A 177 3.55 -1.67 -18.55
CA LEU A 177 3.36 -2.59 -17.44
C LEU A 177 4.62 -2.66 -16.59
N LEU A 178 4.50 -2.37 -15.30
CA LEU A 178 5.55 -2.62 -14.31
C LEU A 178 5.07 -3.62 -13.28
N ARG A 179 5.81 -4.72 -13.14
CA ARG A 179 5.68 -5.59 -11.99
C ARG A 179 6.50 -5.01 -10.84
N LEU A 180 5.85 -4.73 -9.72
CA LEU A 180 6.50 -4.50 -8.44
C LEU A 180 6.82 -5.86 -7.79
N PRO A 181 8.10 -6.12 -7.49
CA PRO A 181 8.54 -7.38 -6.91
C PRO A 181 8.06 -7.48 -5.44
N PRO A 182 7.53 -8.65 -5.03
CA PRO A 182 7.28 -8.93 -3.63
C PRO A 182 8.59 -9.01 -2.83
N LEU A 183 8.51 -8.87 -1.50
CA LEU A 183 9.69 -8.84 -0.62
C LEU A 183 10.58 -10.09 -0.74
N ARG A 184 10.00 -11.25 -1.05
CA ARG A 184 10.75 -12.49 -1.28
C ARG A 184 11.68 -12.44 -2.49
N GLU A 185 11.43 -11.57 -3.47
CA GLU A 185 12.31 -11.35 -4.62
C GLU A 185 13.39 -10.28 -4.33
N ARG A 186 13.33 -9.63 -3.17
CA ARG A 186 14.20 -8.52 -2.77
C ARG A 186 14.59 -8.60 -1.30
N THR A 187 14.94 -9.80 -0.83
CA THR A 187 15.26 -10.09 0.58
C THR A 187 16.44 -9.28 1.11
N GLU A 188 17.36 -8.87 0.23
CA GLU A 188 18.49 -7.97 0.54
C GLU A 188 18.04 -6.60 1.08
N ASP A 189 16.82 -6.15 0.75
CA ASP A 189 16.30 -4.84 1.18
C ASP A 189 15.66 -4.87 2.57
N ILE A 190 15.27 -6.05 3.05
CA ILE A 190 14.51 -6.21 4.30
C ILE A 190 15.24 -5.61 5.51
N PRO A 191 16.56 -5.83 5.71
CA PRO A 191 17.27 -5.23 6.84
C PRO A 191 17.25 -3.70 6.84
N GLU A 192 17.43 -3.08 5.68
CA GLU A 192 17.40 -1.61 5.53
C GLU A 192 15.98 -1.06 5.78
N MET A 193 14.95 -1.75 5.30
CA MET A 193 13.55 -1.41 5.57
C MET A 193 13.22 -1.48 7.07
N ILE A 194 13.69 -2.52 7.77
CA ILE A 194 13.47 -2.64 9.21
C ILE A 194 14.14 -1.50 9.95
N LYS A 195 15.39 -1.18 9.59
CA LYS A 195 16.14 -0.06 10.16
C LYS A 195 15.38 1.25 9.98
N SER A 196 14.89 1.54 8.78
CA SER A 196 14.16 2.78 8.50
C SER A 196 12.85 2.83 9.30
N ILE A 197 12.06 1.75 9.32
CA ILE A 197 10.82 1.65 10.10
C ILE A 197 11.10 1.89 11.59
N PHE A 198 12.13 1.26 12.14
CA PHE A 198 12.52 1.45 13.53
C PHE A 198 12.96 2.88 13.82
N ALA A 199 13.82 3.46 13.00
CA ALA A 199 14.28 4.84 13.17
C ALA A 199 13.11 5.83 13.19
N VAL A 200 12.08 5.59 12.36
CA VAL A 200 10.85 6.41 12.36
C VAL A 200 10.00 6.19 13.62
N ILE A 201 9.92 4.96 14.12
CA ILE A 201 9.11 4.59 15.30
C ILE A 201 9.75 5.04 16.61
N SER A 202 11.06 4.82 16.78
CA SER A 202 11.82 5.17 17.99
C SER A 202 12.25 6.64 18.00
N GLY A 203 12.33 7.27 16.82
CA GLY A 203 12.93 8.59 16.65
C GLY A 203 14.46 8.58 16.79
N GLN A 204 15.09 7.41 16.83
CA GLN A 204 16.53 7.25 17.06
C GLN A 204 17.10 6.14 16.16
N ASP A 205 18.28 6.37 15.60
CA ASP A 205 19.02 5.39 14.81
C ASP A 205 19.91 4.53 15.73
N ILE A 206 19.31 3.60 16.46
CA ILE A 206 19.98 2.84 17.55
C ILE A 206 20.27 1.38 17.16
N LEU A 207 19.76 0.91 16.03
CA LEU A 207 19.95 -0.50 15.67
C LEU A 207 21.38 -0.73 15.15
N ASN A 208 22.12 -1.58 15.87
CA ASN A 208 23.43 -2.05 15.45
C ASN A 208 23.27 -3.00 14.24
N GLU A 209 23.75 -2.56 13.09
CA GLU A 209 23.39 -3.08 11.76
C GLU A 209 23.86 -4.51 11.53
N GLU A 210 25.06 -4.85 11.98
CA GLU A 210 25.67 -6.15 11.73
C GLU A 210 24.95 -7.30 12.45
N ALA A 211 24.66 -7.11 13.75
CA ALA A 211 24.01 -8.13 14.57
C ALA A 211 22.54 -8.37 14.14
N LEU A 212 21.84 -7.29 13.78
CA LEU A 212 20.47 -7.37 13.29
C LEU A 212 20.41 -8.09 11.94
N SER A 213 21.36 -7.81 11.04
CA SER A 213 21.36 -8.35 9.68
C SER A 213 21.45 -9.88 9.65
N GLN A 214 22.38 -10.51 10.37
CA GLN A 214 22.61 -11.95 10.24
C GLN A 214 21.45 -12.80 10.80
N GLN A 215 20.92 -12.44 11.97
CA GLN A 215 19.82 -13.18 12.60
C GLN A 215 18.49 -12.97 11.87
N LEU A 216 18.24 -11.76 11.38
CA LEU A 216 17.04 -11.48 10.60
C LEU A 216 17.10 -12.13 9.23
N LEU A 217 18.22 -12.06 8.52
CA LEU A 217 18.35 -12.66 7.19
C LEU A 217 18.05 -14.16 7.23
N GLY A 218 18.57 -14.89 8.22
CA GLY A 218 18.20 -16.30 8.40
C GLY A 218 16.70 -16.49 8.67
N THR A 219 16.10 -15.63 9.49
CA THR A 219 14.66 -15.71 9.80
C THR A 219 13.78 -15.41 8.59
N PHE A 220 14.16 -14.45 7.74
CA PHE A 220 13.39 -14.08 6.55
C PHE A 220 13.61 -15.03 5.37
N GLN A 221 14.73 -15.74 5.32
CA GLN A 221 14.91 -16.83 4.34
C GLN A 221 13.93 -17.98 4.60
N ASP A 222 13.57 -18.24 5.86
CA ASP A 222 12.67 -19.33 6.24
C ASP A 222 11.18 -18.97 6.12
N CYS A 223 10.83 -17.69 6.17
CA CYS A 223 9.46 -17.20 6.29
C CYS A 223 8.94 -16.56 5.00
N MET A 224 7.77 -17.01 4.54
CA MET A 224 7.07 -16.37 3.43
C MET A 224 6.33 -15.12 3.95
N LEU A 225 6.70 -13.94 3.45
CA LEU A 225 6.04 -12.67 3.77
C LEU A 225 4.89 -12.39 2.79
N GLU A 226 3.79 -13.13 2.90
CA GLU A 226 2.64 -13.01 1.98
C GLU A 226 1.99 -11.61 1.98
N GLY A 227 2.06 -10.88 3.10
CA GLY A 227 1.61 -9.49 3.19
C GLY A 227 2.67 -8.43 2.88
N ASN A 228 3.86 -8.85 2.40
CA ASN A 228 4.96 -7.99 1.98
C ASN A 228 5.29 -6.88 3.01
N PHE A 229 5.41 -5.62 2.56
CA PHE A 229 5.78 -4.50 3.41
C PHE A 229 4.72 -4.19 4.47
N ASP A 230 3.44 -4.40 4.17
CA ASP A 230 2.35 -4.13 5.11
C ASP A 230 2.46 -5.05 6.34
N LEU A 231 2.66 -6.36 6.09
CA LEU A 231 2.90 -7.34 7.15
C LEU A 231 4.17 -7.01 7.94
N LEU A 232 5.25 -6.63 7.25
CA LEU A 232 6.51 -6.23 7.88
C LEU A 232 6.31 -5.03 8.82
N LEU A 233 5.67 -3.97 8.33
CA LEU A 233 5.41 -2.75 9.08
C LEU A 233 4.53 -3.02 10.30
N ASP A 234 3.46 -3.80 10.15
CA ASP A 234 2.55 -4.14 11.24
C ASP A 234 3.27 -5.00 12.29
N THR A 235 4.09 -5.96 11.86
CA THR A 235 4.86 -6.83 12.76
C THR A 235 5.86 -6.02 13.57
N ILE A 236 6.60 -5.12 12.92
CA ILE A 236 7.55 -4.23 13.60
C ILE A 236 6.82 -3.32 14.58
N THR A 237 5.72 -2.72 14.14
CA THR A 237 4.92 -1.81 14.97
C THR A 237 4.43 -2.54 16.22
N GLN A 238 3.89 -3.76 16.09
CA GLN A 238 3.47 -4.57 17.23
C GLN A 238 4.64 -4.97 18.14
N SER A 239 5.78 -5.38 17.57
CA SER A 239 6.96 -5.74 18.36
C SER A 239 7.48 -4.55 19.19
N SER A 240 7.45 -3.34 18.62
CA SER A 240 7.89 -2.10 19.29
C SER A 240 6.99 -1.72 20.47
N VAL A 241 5.69 -2.05 20.38
CA VAL A 241 4.72 -1.82 21.47
C VAL A 241 4.96 -2.80 22.62
N ILE A 242 5.33 -4.05 22.31
CA ILE A 242 5.51 -5.10 23.32
C ILE A 242 6.84 -4.95 24.07
N ASN A 243 7.94 -4.70 23.36
CA ASN A 243 9.29 -4.72 23.95
C ASN A 243 9.72 -3.37 24.56
N GLY A 244 8.95 -2.31 24.34
CA GLY A 244 9.44 -0.94 24.53
C GLY A 244 10.40 -0.53 23.42
N THR A 245 10.74 0.77 23.38
CA THR A 245 11.42 1.39 22.22
C THR A 245 12.89 1.02 22.04
N SER A 246 13.49 0.22 22.94
CA SER A 246 14.95 0.07 23.05
C SER A 246 15.54 -1.26 22.57
N THR A 247 14.75 -2.33 22.42
CA THR A 247 15.30 -3.65 22.03
C THR A 247 14.41 -4.38 21.03
N PHE A 248 15.01 -4.83 19.92
CA PHE A 248 14.37 -5.70 18.94
C PHE A 248 14.62 -7.17 19.29
N ASP A 249 13.56 -7.93 19.55
CA ASP A 249 13.64 -9.37 19.83
C ASP A 249 13.27 -10.17 18.58
N VAL A 250 14.27 -10.80 17.98
CA VAL A 250 14.15 -11.58 16.74
C VAL A 250 13.23 -12.80 16.92
N MET A 251 13.28 -13.47 18.07
CA MET A 251 12.46 -14.66 18.32
C MET A 251 10.99 -14.28 18.42
N ARG A 252 10.70 -13.21 19.16
CA ARG A 252 9.33 -12.69 19.28
C ARG A 252 8.80 -12.17 17.96
N PHE A 253 9.66 -11.54 17.17
CA PHE A 253 9.32 -11.10 15.82
C PHE A 253 8.93 -12.29 14.91
N LYS A 254 9.69 -13.39 14.95
CA LYS A 254 9.36 -14.63 14.21
C LYS A 254 8.01 -15.19 14.62
N GLU A 255 7.69 -15.21 15.92
CA GLU A 255 6.38 -15.64 16.42
C GLU A 255 5.23 -14.75 15.92
N LEU A 256 5.45 -13.43 15.86
CA LEU A 256 4.45 -12.48 15.37
C LEU A 256 4.21 -12.63 13.86
N ILE A 257 5.24 -12.87 13.06
CA ILE A 257 5.09 -13.15 11.62
C ILE A 257 4.16 -14.34 11.41
N VAL A 258 4.44 -15.46 12.09
CA VAL A 258 3.62 -16.68 11.98
C VAL A 258 2.17 -16.41 12.43
N LYS A 259 1.99 -15.65 13.51
CA LYS A 259 0.67 -15.30 14.03
C LYS A 259 -0.15 -14.41 13.08
N MET A 260 0.51 -13.52 12.33
CA MET A 260 -0.15 -12.57 11.43
C MET A 260 -0.33 -13.10 10.00
N GLY A 261 -0.14 -14.40 9.79
CA GLY A 261 -0.40 -15.06 8.51
C GLY A 261 0.83 -15.29 7.65
N GLY A 262 2.05 -15.17 8.19
CA GLY A 262 3.23 -15.70 7.51
C GLY A 262 3.22 -17.23 7.53
N SER A 263 3.25 -17.86 6.35
CA SER A 263 3.42 -19.30 6.22
C SER A 263 4.88 -19.68 6.48
N LYS A 264 5.10 -20.78 7.20
CA LYS A 264 6.43 -21.41 7.26
C LYS A 264 6.68 -22.05 5.90
N SER A 265 7.88 -21.88 5.35
CA SER A 265 8.27 -22.68 4.20
C SER A 265 8.42 -24.13 4.66
N ASP A 266 7.44 -24.98 4.35
CA ASP A 266 7.53 -26.42 4.54
C ASP A 266 8.47 -26.97 3.47
N ALA A 267 9.78 -26.77 3.65
CA ALA A 267 10.82 -27.24 2.73
C ALA A 267 11.07 -28.76 2.81
N SER A 268 10.19 -29.53 3.47
CA SER A 268 10.28 -30.98 3.55
C SER A 268 8.91 -31.60 3.83
N ASP A 269 8.15 -31.91 2.78
CA ASP A 269 7.41 -33.16 2.63
C ASP A 269 6.39 -33.07 1.49
N THR A 270 6.65 -33.79 0.40
CA THR A 270 5.60 -34.25 -0.51
C THR A 270 5.75 -35.74 -0.71
N ALA A 271 5.38 -36.50 0.32
CA ALA A 271 4.84 -37.84 0.16
C ALA A 271 3.32 -37.73 0.03
N VAL A 272 2.82 -38.27 -1.08
CA VAL A 272 1.42 -38.33 -1.49
C VAL A 272 0.55 -39.04 -0.43
N ARG A 273 -0.52 -38.37 0.01
CA ARG A 273 -1.76 -38.91 0.59
C ARG A 273 -2.72 -37.71 0.68
N GLY A 274 -3.97 -37.74 0.23
CA GLY A 274 -4.93 -38.80 0.02
C GLY A 274 -6.26 -38.15 0.44
N ASP A 275 -7.21 -38.09 -0.48
CA ASP A 275 -8.45 -37.32 -0.39
C ASP A 275 -9.29 -37.65 0.86
N ASP A 276 -9.78 -36.60 1.55
CA ASP A 276 -10.99 -36.69 2.38
C ASP A 276 -11.78 -35.37 2.28
N GLU A 277 -13.03 -35.51 1.82
CA GLU A 277 -14.05 -34.46 1.74
C GLU A 277 -14.42 -33.92 3.13
N VAL A 278 -14.37 -32.59 3.32
CA VAL A 278 -14.97 -31.91 4.47
C VAL A 278 -15.96 -30.85 3.99
N LYS A 279 -17.23 -31.01 4.38
CA LYS A 279 -18.32 -30.05 4.17
C LYS A 279 -18.15 -28.81 5.07
N PRO A 280 -18.54 -27.60 4.64
CA PRO A 280 -18.52 -26.43 5.49
C PRO A 280 -19.85 -26.24 6.25
N GLU A 281 -19.76 -26.15 7.57
CA GLU A 281 -20.76 -25.48 8.41
C GLU A 281 -20.32 -24.02 8.62
N GLY A 282 -21.20 -23.07 8.30
CA GLY A 282 -20.96 -21.65 8.55
C GLY A 282 -21.62 -21.18 9.85
N PRO A 283 -21.06 -20.19 10.57
CA PRO A 283 -21.80 -19.48 11.60
C PRO A 283 -22.29 -18.11 11.10
N SER A 284 -23.57 -17.90 11.38
CA SER A 284 -24.33 -16.66 11.27
C SER A 284 -23.92 -15.61 12.32
N GLY A 285 -23.79 -14.36 11.85
CA GLY A 285 -24.33 -13.15 12.50
C GLY A 285 -23.59 -12.54 13.69
N LEU A 286 -23.07 -11.32 13.51
CA LEU A 286 -22.97 -10.27 14.56
C LEU A 286 -23.06 -8.88 13.90
N GLY A 287 -23.84 -8.00 14.53
CA GLY A 287 -24.35 -6.71 14.03
C GLY A 287 -23.36 -5.54 14.04
N SER A 288 -23.77 -4.43 13.40
CA SER A 288 -22.93 -3.41 12.77
C SER A 288 -22.79 -2.07 13.50
N ASP A 289 -23.23 -1.91 14.74
CA ASP A 289 -23.58 -0.56 15.21
C ASP A 289 -22.63 0.10 16.24
N ASP A 290 -21.50 -0.49 16.61
CA ASP A 290 -20.62 0.07 17.66
C ASP A 290 -19.34 0.78 17.17
N PHE A 291 -19.20 1.09 15.87
CA PHE A 291 -17.92 1.58 15.30
C PHE A 291 -17.82 3.10 15.05
N LEU A 292 -18.86 3.90 15.33
CA LEU A 292 -18.92 5.30 14.88
C LEU A 292 -18.60 6.39 15.92
N ASP A 293 -18.41 6.06 17.20
CA ASP A 293 -18.23 7.09 18.25
C ASP A 293 -16.78 7.49 18.59
N ALA A 294 -15.78 7.01 17.83
CA ALA A 294 -14.36 7.23 18.16
C ALA A 294 -13.65 8.39 17.40
N ILE A 295 -14.33 9.20 16.58
CA ILE A 295 -13.66 10.13 15.62
C ILE A 295 -13.73 11.63 16.03
N HIS A 296 -13.97 11.95 17.31
CA HIS A 296 -13.96 13.35 17.77
C HIS A 296 -13.01 13.61 18.94
N GLY A 297 -11.72 13.77 18.62
CA GLY A 297 -10.74 14.35 19.54
C GLY A 297 -9.43 14.71 18.82
N SER A 298 -8.88 15.89 19.12
CA SER A 298 -7.56 16.41 18.68
C SER A 298 -7.56 17.40 17.50
N LYS A 299 -7.89 18.67 17.79
CA LYS A 299 -7.76 19.81 16.85
C LYS A 299 -6.63 20.81 17.17
N GLU A 300 -5.73 20.56 18.12
CA GLU A 300 -4.94 21.66 18.70
C GLU A 300 -3.40 21.61 18.63
N ILE A 301 -2.80 20.98 17.61
CA ILE A 301 -1.31 20.95 17.46
C ILE A 301 -0.85 21.18 16.01
N ARG A 302 -1.37 22.20 15.31
CA ARG A 302 -1.02 22.44 13.87
C ARG A 302 -0.32 23.76 13.53
N LYS A 303 0.08 24.60 14.50
CA LYS A 303 0.53 25.98 14.21
C LYS A 303 2.04 26.27 14.10
N LYS A 304 2.97 25.29 14.17
CA LYS A 304 4.41 25.63 14.30
C LYS A 304 5.40 25.19 13.21
N THR A 305 5.02 24.44 12.17
CA THR A 305 6.03 23.88 11.24
C THR A 305 6.05 24.45 9.83
N GLY A 306 5.16 25.37 9.43
CA GLY A 306 5.20 26.01 8.09
C GLY A 306 4.95 25.06 6.89
N ILE A 307 5.09 23.75 7.07
CA ILE A 307 4.72 22.70 6.13
C ILE A 307 3.23 22.41 6.35
N THR A 308 2.39 22.82 5.41
CA THR A 308 0.97 22.42 5.37
C THR A 308 0.87 20.95 4.98
N ASN A 309 1.05 20.08 5.97
CA ASN A 309 0.85 18.63 5.83
C ASN A 309 -0.63 18.33 5.57
N ILE A 310 -0.99 18.12 4.31
CA ILE A 310 -2.33 17.64 3.93
C ILE A 310 -2.32 16.11 4.07
N PRO A 311 -3.18 15.51 4.92
CA PRO A 311 -3.20 14.07 5.14
C PRO A 311 -3.60 13.30 3.87
N PHE A 312 -2.96 12.13 3.65
CA PHE A 312 -3.22 11.19 2.56
C PHE A 312 -4.72 10.84 2.38
N GLU A 313 -5.45 10.75 3.49
CA GLU A 313 -6.90 10.49 3.52
C GLU A 313 -7.74 11.56 2.82
N LYS A 314 -7.23 12.80 2.65
CA LYS A 314 -7.91 13.84 1.88
C LYS A 314 -7.84 13.64 0.36
N TYR A 315 -6.92 12.79 -0.10
CA TYR A 315 -6.70 12.50 -1.51
C TYR A 315 -7.33 11.16 -1.94
N VAL A 316 -7.82 10.38 -0.98
CA VAL A 316 -8.70 9.24 -1.26
C VAL A 316 -10.08 9.78 -1.56
N LEU A 317 -10.59 9.49 -2.76
CA LEU A 317 -11.96 9.83 -3.14
C LEU A 317 -12.94 9.02 -2.28
N ASN A 318 -13.48 9.65 -1.25
CA ASN A 318 -14.64 9.14 -0.54
C ASN A 318 -15.89 9.53 -1.32
N LEU A 319 -16.54 8.54 -1.91
CA LEU A 319 -17.84 8.75 -2.55
C LEU A 319 -18.88 9.06 -1.47
N PRO A 320 -19.81 10.00 -1.71
CA PRO A 320 -20.93 10.18 -0.82
C PRO A 320 -21.69 8.85 -0.71
N LYS A 321 -22.17 8.55 0.52
CA LYS A 321 -23.15 7.48 0.70
C LYS A 321 -24.45 8.01 0.13
N ASP A 322 -24.93 7.37 -0.94
CA ASP A 322 -26.25 7.63 -1.50
C ASP A 322 -27.35 7.21 -0.51
#